data_AF-A0A429QF21-F1
#
_entry.id   AF-A0A429QF21-F1
#
_cell.length_a   1.000
_cell.length_b   1.000
_cell.length_c   1.000
_cell.angle_alpha   90.00
_cell.angle_beta   90.00
_cell.angle_gamma   90.00
#
_symmetry.space_group_name_H-M   'P 1'
#
loop_
_entity.id
_entity.type
_entity.pdbx_description
1 polymer ?
#
loop_
_entity_poly.entity_id
_entity_poly.type
_entity_poly.pdbx_seq_one_letter_code
_entity_poly.pdbx_strand_id
1 'polypeptide(L)'
;MEMSFRKLPDDQHEILVRARKGPDVRLPAQPVGPTMPHDLVHAVVETALGIEDGFWGATARGATFQGFEPVTPGRHRRSGLKVLRRDGDAVMAAELPVNWAYRAWRGLPTDGRGVGPPPLDADALARTGPRLDAAAARRAAVPEGGELLWHWGSDR
;
A
#
# COMPACT_ATOMS: atom_id res chain seq x y z
N MET A 1 -1.74 5.93 11.49
CA MET A 1 -0.33 5.73 11.09
C MET A 1 -0.06 6.67 9.95
N GLU A 2 1.03 7.43 9.97
CA GLU A 2 1.36 8.38 8.90
C GLU A 2 2.34 7.76 7.92
N MET A 3 2.11 8.01 6.64
CA MET A 3 2.92 7.53 5.54
C MET A 3 3.25 8.71 4.62
N SER A 4 4.51 8.90 4.29
CA SER A 4 4.96 9.84 3.27
C SER A 4 5.46 9.06 2.07
N PHE A 5 4.93 9.39 0.89
CA PHE A 5 5.43 8.91 -0.40
C PHE A 5 6.18 10.05 -1.08
N ARG A 6 7.51 10.04 -0.99
CA ARG A 6 8.36 11.05 -1.59
C ARG A 6 8.61 10.75 -3.05
N LYS A 7 8.36 11.72 -3.93
CA LYS A 7 8.67 11.63 -5.36
C LYS A 7 10.14 11.94 -5.58
N LEU A 8 10.84 11.04 -6.23
CA LEU A 8 12.25 11.20 -6.60
C LEU A 8 12.37 11.31 -8.12
N PRO A 9 13.53 11.76 -8.65
CA PRO A 9 13.83 11.69 -10.08
C PRO A 9 13.77 10.25 -10.63
N ASP A 10 13.83 10.11 -11.96
CA ASP A 10 13.92 8.83 -12.66
C ASP A 10 12.78 7.83 -12.33
N ASP A 11 11.56 8.36 -12.15
CA ASP A 11 10.37 7.60 -11.76
C ASP A 11 10.57 6.75 -10.50
N GLN A 12 11.34 7.27 -9.54
CA GLN A 12 11.54 6.65 -8.25
C GLN A 12 10.66 7.27 -7.16
N HIS A 13 10.48 6.52 -6.09
CA HIS A 13 9.89 7.01 -4.86
C HIS A 13 10.51 6.36 -3.63
N GLU A 14 10.47 7.08 -2.51
CA GLU A 14 10.79 6.56 -1.17
C GLU A 14 9.52 6.60 -0.34
N ILE A 15 9.39 5.67 0.62
CA ILE A 15 8.30 5.70 1.60
C ILE A 15 8.86 5.87 2.99
N LEU A 16 8.26 6.74 3.79
CA LEU A 16 8.54 6.87 5.21
C LEU A 16 7.26 6.61 6.02
N VAL A 17 7.33 5.73 7.01
CA VAL A 17 6.18 5.33 7.84
C VAL A 17 6.46 5.63 9.30
N ARG A 18 5.59 6.45 9.90
CA ARG A 18 5.71 6.94 11.28
C ARG A 18 4.49 6.63 12.13
N ALA A 19 4.66 6.78 13.45
CA ALA A 19 3.58 6.79 14.44
C ALA A 19 2.72 5.50 14.42
N ARG A 20 3.39 4.34 14.52
CA ARG A 20 2.74 3.02 14.59
C ARG A 20 3.20 2.21 15.81
N LYS A 21 2.63 1.03 16.03
CA LYS A 21 3.08 0.08 17.06
C LYS A 21 4.39 -0.60 16.62
N GLY A 22 5.48 0.15 16.49
CA GLY A 22 6.77 -0.35 16.00
C GLY A 22 7.76 0.78 15.72
N PRO A 23 9.02 0.46 15.34
CA PRO A 23 10.02 1.48 15.03
C PRO A 23 9.66 2.20 13.73
N ASP A 24 9.85 3.51 13.59
CA ASP A 24 9.70 4.17 12.28
C ASP A 24 10.53 3.45 11.21
N VAL A 25 9.95 3.24 10.03
CA VAL A 25 10.62 2.54 8.92
C VAL A 25 10.56 3.38 7.67
N ARG A 26 11.59 3.21 6.84
CA ARG A 26 11.63 3.70 5.48
C ARG A 26 11.68 2.53 4.52
N LEU A 27 11.07 2.68 3.36
CA LEU A 27 11.35 1.87 2.20
C LEU A 27 12.19 2.76 1.27
N PRO A 28 13.48 2.43 1.02
CA PRO A 28 14.39 3.23 0.20
C PRO A 28 13.87 3.50 -1.22
N ALA A 29 14.63 4.24 -2.03
CA ALA A 29 14.23 4.52 -3.40
C ALA A 29 13.96 3.25 -4.21
N GLN A 30 12.75 3.12 -4.76
CA GLN A 30 12.40 2.11 -5.77
C GLN A 30 11.60 2.71 -6.92
N PRO A 31 11.56 2.02 -8.07
CA PRO A 31 10.68 2.39 -9.17
C PRO A 31 9.21 2.51 -8.71
N VAL A 32 8.53 3.54 -9.19
CA VAL A 32 7.09 3.77 -8.93
C VAL A 32 6.21 2.72 -9.60
N GLY A 33 6.69 2.12 -10.69
CA GLY A 33 5.84 1.38 -11.61
C GLY A 33 5.07 2.33 -12.55
N PRO A 34 4.20 1.80 -13.42
CA PRO A 34 3.72 2.53 -14.61
C PRO A 34 2.76 3.69 -14.32
N THR A 35 2.26 3.89 -13.10
CA THR A 35 1.27 4.95 -12.81
C THR A 35 1.33 5.46 -11.39
N MET A 36 1.38 4.56 -10.41
CA MET A 36 1.35 4.91 -9.00
C MET A 36 2.12 3.85 -8.20
N PRO A 37 2.79 4.22 -7.09
CA PRO A 37 3.43 3.25 -6.22
C PRO A 37 2.45 2.15 -5.82
N HIS A 38 2.87 0.89 -5.94
CA HIS A 38 2.04 -0.26 -5.55
C HIS A 38 1.60 -0.17 -4.08
N ASP A 39 2.52 0.24 -3.22
CA ASP A 39 2.29 0.54 -1.80
C ASP A 39 1.20 1.62 -1.56
N LEU A 40 1.07 2.60 -2.45
CA LEU A 40 -0.01 3.59 -2.39
C LEU A 40 -1.34 2.99 -2.86
N VAL A 41 -1.33 2.07 -3.84
CA VAL A 41 -2.53 1.32 -4.24
C VAL A 41 -3.06 0.51 -3.05
N HIS A 42 -2.20 -0.18 -2.29
CA HIS A 42 -2.59 -0.84 -1.04
C HIS A 42 -3.26 0.14 -0.08
N ALA A 43 -2.66 1.30 0.15
CA ALA A 43 -3.19 2.29 1.09
C ALA A 43 -4.60 2.76 0.70
N VAL A 44 -4.85 2.94 -0.59
CA VAL A 44 -6.14 3.36 -1.12
C VAL A 44 -7.18 2.23 -1.04
N VAL A 45 -6.85 1.05 -1.58
CA VAL A 45 -7.81 -0.05 -1.73
C VAL A 45 -8.15 -0.66 -0.38
N GLU A 46 -7.15 -0.92 0.46
CA GLU A 46 -7.42 -1.49 1.79
C GLU A 46 -8.27 -0.52 2.62
N THR A 47 -8.05 0.80 2.52
CA THR A 47 -8.92 1.80 3.18
C THR A 47 -10.33 1.80 2.60
N ALA A 48 -10.47 1.80 1.27
CA ALA A 48 -11.77 1.84 0.58
C ALA A 48 -12.64 0.59 0.85
N LEU A 49 -11.99 -0.55 1.10
CA LEU A 49 -12.64 -1.83 1.35
C LEU A 49 -12.74 -2.17 2.85
N GLY A 50 -12.16 -1.36 3.74
CA GLY A 50 -12.14 -1.63 5.17
C GLY A 50 -11.29 -2.84 5.55
N ILE A 51 -10.27 -3.17 4.76
CA ILE A 51 -9.33 -4.26 5.04
C ILE A 51 -8.36 -3.78 6.12
N GLU A 52 -8.53 -4.26 7.35
CA GLU A 52 -7.74 -3.82 8.51
C GLU A 52 -6.51 -4.69 8.78
N ASP A 53 -6.42 -5.86 8.15
CA ASP A 53 -5.39 -6.88 8.36
C ASP A 53 -4.50 -7.14 7.12
N GLY A 54 -4.67 -6.34 6.07
CA GLY A 54 -3.80 -6.28 4.90
C GLY A 54 -2.41 -5.71 5.20
N PHE A 55 -1.70 -5.30 4.15
CA PHE A 55 -0.30 -4.86 4.23
C PHE A 55 -0.10 -3.69 5.20
N TRP A 56 -0.93 -2.65 5.10
CA TRP A 56 -0.80 -1.47 5.97
C TRP A 56 -1.38 -1.71 7.35
N GLY A 57 -2.41 -2.54 7.46
CA GLY A 57 -2.93 -3.05 8.71
C GLY A 57 -1.87 -3.78 9.54
N ALA A 58 -1.18 -4.74 8.93
CA ALA A 58 -0.08 -5.47 9.54
C ALA A 58 1.09 -4.53 9.88
N THR A 59 1.46 -3.62 8.99
CA THR A 59 2.49 -2.60 9.24
C THR A 59 2.14 -1.76 10.46
N ALA A 60 0.90 -1.28 10.58
CA ALA A 60 0.42 -0.48 11.71
C ALA A 60 0.51 -1.23 13.05
N ARG A 61 0.38 -2.56 13.03
CA ARG A 61 0.58 -3.45 14.19
C ARG A 61 2.04 -3.80 14.46
N GLY A 62 2.98 -3.30 13.66
CA GLY A 62 4.41 -3.46 13.85
C GLY A 62 5.05 -4.52 12.96
N ALA A 63 4.34 -5.07 11.97
CA ALA A 63 4.98 -5.93 10.97
C ALA A 63 6.11 -5.16 10.25
N THR A 64 7.13 -5.90 9.81
CA THR A 64 8.21 -5.36 8.99
C THR A 64 8.37 -6.26 7.79
N PHE A 65 8.18 -5.69 6.61
CA PHE A 65 8.28 -6.38 5.33
C PHE A 65 9.69 -6.28 4.75
N GLN A 66 9.98 -7.12 3.76
CA GLN A 66 11.22 -7.02 3.02
C GLN A 66 11.34 -5.65 2.32
N GLY A 67 12.55 -5.12 2.21
CA GLY A 67 12.81 -3.78 1.64
C GLY A 67 12.69 -2.65 2.66
N PHE A 68 11.82 -2.78 3.66
CA PHE A 68 11.72 -1.78 4.73
C PHE A 68 12.87 -1.87 5.72
N GLU A 69 13.44 -0.71 6.04
CA GLU A 69 14.55 -0.50 6.95
C GLU A 69 14.12 0.39 8.13
N PRO A 70 14.55 0.09 9.37
CA PRO A 70 14.34 1.02 10.49
C PRO A 70 15.04 2.36 10.24
N VAL A 71 14.35 3.47 10.49
CA VAL A 71 14.93 4.83 10.43
C VAL A 71 16.01 4.99 11.50
N THR A 72 15.75 4.47 12.71
CA THR A 72 16.74 4.38 13.78
C THR A 72 17.17 2.93 13.96
N PRO A 73 18.48 2.62 13.84
CA PRO A 73 18.98 1.28 14.08
C PRO A 73 18.63 0.79 15.50
N GLY A 74 18.05 -0.41 15.62
CA GLY A 74 17.63 -0.93 16.92
C GLY A 74 17.15 -2.38 16.90
N ARG A 75 16.89 -2.97 18.09
CA ARG A 75 16.58 -4.40 18.30
C ARG A 75 15.16 -4.83 17.86
N HIS A 76 14.49 -4.08 16.99
CA HIS A 76 13.07 -4.25 16.67
C HIS A 76 12.77 -5.16 15.46
N ARG A 77 13.77 -5.49 14.64
CA ARG A 77 13.55 -6.31 13.43
C ARG A 77 12.94 -7.69 13.73
N ARG A 78 13.38 -8.34 14.82
CA ARG A 78 12.87 -9.67 15.23
C ARG A 78 11.41 -9.64 15.71
N SER A 79 10.96 -8.55 16.33
CA SER A 79 9.56 -8.42 16.74
C SER A 79 8.64 -8.21 15.53
N GLY A 80 9.07 -7.42 14.54
CA GLY A 80 8.26 -7.19 13.34
C GLY A 80 8.06 -8.45 12.50
N LEU A 81 9.09 -9.30 12.36
CA LEU A 81 8.95 -10.59 11.69
C LEU A 81 8.00 -11.55 12.41
N LYS A 82 7.90 -11.47 13.74
CA LYS A 82 6.92 -12.28 14.49
C LYS A 82 5.49 -11.83 14.21
N VAL A 83 5.24 -10.52 14.14
CA VAL A 83 3.93 -9.98 13.77
C VAL A 83 3.57 -10.41 12.34
N LEU A 84 4.50 -10.28 11.39
CA LEU A 84 4.27 -10.70 10.01
C LEU A 84 3.93 -12.19 9.90
N ARG A 85 4.62 -13.06 10.64
CA ARG A 85 4.30 -14.50 10.63
C ARG A 85 2.89 -14.82 11.13
N ARG A 86 2.35 -14.00 12.03
CA ARG A 86 0.98 -14.18 12.56
C ARG A 86 -0.07 -13.66 11.57
N ASP A 87 0.24 -12.55 10.90
CA ASP A 87 -0.72 -11.84 10.06
C ASP A 87 -0.55 -12.17 8.55
N GLY A 88 0.41 -13.04 8.20
CA GLY A 88 0.86 -13.27 6.82
C GLY A 88 -0.23 -13.77 5.87
N ASP A 89 -1.09 -14.68 6.32
CA ASP A 89 -2.19 -15.20 5.48
C ASP A 89 -3.20 -14.11 5.13
N ALA A 90 -3.51 -13.22 6.08
CA ALA A 90 -4.40 -12.08 5.86
C ALA A 90 -3.79 -11.04 4.91
N VAL A 91 -2.48 -10.77 5.05
CA VAL A 91 -1.75 -9.89 4.13
C VAL A 91 -1.79 -10.46 2.71
N MET A 92 -1.49 -11.75 2.55
CA MET A 92 -1.57 -12.42 1.25
C MET A 92 -2.99 -12.46 0.69
N ALA A 93 -4.00 -12.60 1.54
CA ALA A 93 -5.40 -12.54 1.12
C ALA A 93 -5.78 -11.14 0.62
N ALA A 94 -5.21 -10.07 1.18
CA ALA A 94 -5.44 -8.68 0.74
C ALA A 94 -4.76 -8.33 -0.59
N GLU A 95 -3.67 -9.01 -0.97
CA GLU A 95 -3.02 -8.84 -2.28
C GLU A 95 -3.99 -9.08 -3.45
N LEU A 96 -4.85 -10.09 -3.34
CA LEU A 96 -5.76 -10.47 -4.40
C LEU A 96 -6.80 -9.37 -4.73
N PRO A 97 -7.59 -8.84 -3.78
CA PRO A 97 -8.51 -7.73 -4.04
C PRO A 97 -7.78 -6.44 -4.43
N VAL A 98 -6.59 -6.15 -3.87
CA VAL A 98 -5.78 -4.97 -4.26
C VAL A 98 -5.36 -5.05 -5.73
N ASN A 99 -4.79 -6.18 -6.14
CA ASN A 99 -4.41 -6.41 -7.53
C ASN A 99 -5.62 -6.38 -8.47
N TRP A 100 -6.76 -6.93 -8.04
CA TRP A 100 -7.98 -6.90 -8.83
C TRP A 100 -8.53 -5.49 -9.03
N ALA A 101 -8.64 -4.70 -7.96
CA ALA A 101 -9.07 -3.31 -8.02
C ALA A 101 -8.15 -2.48 -8.93
N TYR A 102 -6.83 -2.67 -8.81
CA TYR A 102 -5.86 -2.01 -9.68
C TYR A 102 -6.05 -2.39 -11.15
N ARG A 103 -6.22 -3.69 -11.45
CA ARG A 103 -6.43 -4.15 -12.84
C ARG A 103 -7.71 -3.56 -13.43
N ALA A 104 -8.82 -3.64 -12.70
CA ALA A 104 -10.09 -3.06 -13.12
C ALA A 104 -9.97 -1.56 -13.37
N TRP A 105 -9.36 -0.83 -12.44
CA TRP A 105 -9.11 0.62 -12.56
C TRP A 105 -8.24 0.97 -13.78
N ARG A 106 -7.23 0.15 -14.07
CA ARG A 106 -6.34 0.35 -15.23
C ARG A 106 -6.91 -0.15 -16.56
N GLY A 107 -8.12 -0.69 -16.57
CA GLY A 107 -8.69 -1.33 -17.76
C GLY A 107 -7.90 -2.56 -18.23
N LEU A 108 -7.14 -3.19 -17.33
CA LEU A 108 -6.43 -4.42 -17.62
C LEU A 108 -7.41 -5.61 -17.61
N PRO A 109 -7.12 -6.69 -18.36
CA PRO A 109 -7.99 -7.86 -18.40
C PRO A 109 -8.27 -8.41 -16.98
N THR A 110 -9.56 -8.55 -16.66
CA THR A 110 -10.08 -9.16 -15.42
C THR A 110 -10.92 -10.40 -15.72
N ASP A 111 -10.87 -10.87 -16.95
CA ASP A 111 -11.57 -12.04 -17.46
C ASP A 111 -10.64 -12.85 -18.38
N GLY A 112 -11.08 -14.05 -18.75
CA GLY A 112 -10.37 -14.93 -19.68
C GLY A 112 -9.81 -16.20 -19.03
N ARG A 113 -9.11 -16.98 -19.86
CA ARG A 113 -8.66 -18.33 -19.49
C ARG A 113 -7.60 -18.26 -18.37
N GLY A 114 -7.87 -18.92 -17.26
CA GLY A 114 -6.97 -18.95 -16.09
C GLY A 114 -7.20 -17.82 -15.10
N VAL A 115 -8.15 -16.91 -15.37
CA VAL A 115 -8.63 -15.94 -14.38
C VAL A 115 -9.67 -16.63 -13.50
N GLY A 116 -9.40 -16.69 -12.19
CA GLY A 116 -10.33 -17.23 -11.21
C GLY A 116 -11.59 -16.37 -11.04
N PRO A 117 -12.51 -16.76 -10.16
CA PRO A 117 -13.67 -15.92 -9.84
C PRO A 117 -13.22 -14.53 -9.36
N PRO A 118 -14.00 -13.47 -9.65
CA PRO A 118 -13.66 -12.13 -9.22
C PRO A 118 -13.61 -12.05 -7.70
N PRO A 119 -12.49 -11.62 -7.09
CA PRO A 119 -12.38 -11.43 -5.64
C PRO A 119 -13.17 -10.22 -5.14
N LEU A 120 -13.59 -9.32 -6.04
CA LEU A 120 -14.38 -8.14 -5.73
C LEU A 120 -15.67 -8.13 -6.56
N ASP A 121 -16.79 -7.83 -5.90
CA ASP A 121 -18.05 -7.55 -6.58
C ASP A 121 -18.08 -6.14 -7.19
N ALA A 122 -19.16 -5.84 -7.92
CA ALA A 122 -19.32 -4.55 -8.60
C ALA A 122 -19.36 -3.37 -7.61
N ASP A 123 -19.96 -3.56 -6.43
CA ASP A 123 -20.05 -2.52 -5.41
C ASP A 123 -18.68 -2.21 -4.80
N ALA A 124 -17.88 -3.23 -4.52
CA ALA A 124 -16.52 -3.08 -4.05
C ALA A 124 -15.64 -2.37 -5.09
N LEU A 125 -15.77 -2.73 -6.37
CA LEU A 125 -15.09 -2.02 -7.46
C LEU A 125 -15.52 -0.55 -7.54
N ALA A 126 -16.82 -0.28 -7.47
CA ALA A 126 -17.37 1.08 -7.49
C ALA A 126 -16.85 1.95 -6.33
N ARG A 127 -16.55 1.36 -5.16
CA ARG A 127 -15.92 2.09 -4.04
C ARG A 127 -14.43 2.37 -4.25
N THR A 128 -13.71 1.51 -4.98
CA THR A 128 -12.25 1.65 -5.17
C THR A 128 -11.87 2.60 -6.29
N GLY A 129 -12.57 2.57 -7.44
CA GLY A 129 -12.21 3.33 -8.64
C GLY A 129 -12.03 4.84 -8.39
N PRO A 130 -13.05 5.56 -7.88
CA PRO A 130 -12.95 6.99 -7.63
C PRO A 130 -11.85 7.36 -6.62
N ARG A 131 -11.56 6.49 -5.64
CA ARG A 131 -10.49 6.72 -4.67
C ARG A 131 -9.11 6.52 -5.30
N LEU A 132 -8.96 5.56 -6.21
CA LEU A 132 -7.74 5.35 -7.00
C LEU A 132 -7.50 6.55 -7.94
N ASP A 133 -8.53 7.06 -8.60
CA ASP A 133 -8.43 8.29 -9.42
C ASP A 133 -7.97 9.48 -8.58
N ALA A 134 -8.60 9.70 -7.42
CA ALA A 134 -8.23 10.79 -6.53
C ALA A 134 -6.79 10.67 -6.00
N ALA A 135 -6.36 9.46 -5.64
CA ALA A 135 -5.00 9.20 -5.19
C ALA A 135 -3.97 9.39 -6.32
N ALA A 136 -4.28 8.92 -7.52
CA ALA A 136 -3.45 9.12 -8.70
C ALA A 136 -3.31 10.61 -9.04
N ALA A 137 -4.41 11.37 -9.00
CA ALA A 137 -4.38 12.83 -9.21
C ALA A 137 -3.54 13.55 -8.14
N ARG A 138 -3.73 13.20 -6.86
CA ARG A 138 -2.89 13.74 -5.76
C ARG A 138 -1.41 13.42 -5.98
N ARG A 139 -1.08 12.20 -6.36
CA ARG A 139 0.31 11.77 -6.62
C ARG A 139 0.91 12.42 -7.86
N ALA A 140 0.12 12.68 -8.90
CA ALA A 140 0.55 13.38 -10.10
C ALA A 140 0.87 14.85 -9.80
N ALA A 141 0.07 15.50 -8.95
CA ALA A 141 0.26 16.89 -8.55
C ALA A 141 1.49 17.13 -7.67
N VAL A 142 2.07 16.09 -7.05
CA VAL A 142 3.32 16.21 -6.29
C VAL A 142 4.49 16.48 -7.25
N PRO A 143 5.23 17.60 -7.10
CA PRO A 143 6.43 17.87 -7.89
C PRO A 143 7.56 16.91 -7.49
N GLU A 144 8.56 16.76 -8.36
CA GLU A 144 9.77 16.02 -7.99
C GLU A 144 10.42 16.62 -6.73
N GLY A 145 10.90 15.75 -5.84
CA GLY A 145 11.40 16.12 -4.52
C GLY A 145 10.32 16.33 -3.46
N GLY A 146 9.07 16.55 -3.86
CA GLY A 146 7.90 16.69 -2.97
C GLY A 146 7.40 15.35 -2.41
N GLU A 147 6.45 15.42 -1.49
CA GLU A 147 5.85 14.24 -0.85
C GLU A 147 4.32 14.27 -0.82
N LEU A 148 3.72 13.08 -0.95
CA LEU A 148 2.31 12.84 -0.68
C LEU A 148 2.18 12.24 0.72
N LEU A 149 1.51 12.94 1.62
CA LEU A 149 1.14 12.40 2.93
C LEU A 149 -0.17 11.61 2.85
N TRP A 150 -0.20 10.49 3.57
CA TRP A 150 -1.35 9.60 3.70
C TRP A 150 -1.50 9.14 5.16
N HIS A 151 -2.73 9.16 5.68
CA HIS A 151 -3.02 8.79 7.06
C HIS A 151 -3.85 7.51 7.13
N TRP A 152 -3.13 6.38 7.27
CA TRP A 152 -3.75 5.07 7.44
C TRP A 152 -4.52 4.98 8.76
N GLY A 153 -5.80 4.60 8.66
CA GLY A 153 -6.74 4.45 9.79
C GLY A 153 -7.54 5.71 10.13
N SER A 154 -7.16 6.88 9.58
CA SER A 154 -7.88 8.15 9.75
C SER A 154 -8.59 8.59 8.47
N ASP A 155 -8.04 8.28 7.30
CA ASP A 155 -8.60 8.62 5.97
C ASP A 155 -9.77 7.69 5.54
N ARG A 156 -10.63 7.29 6.48
CA ARG A 156 -11.74 6.36 6.25
C ARG A 156 -12.87 7.00 5.44
#